data_AF-A0A7X9J4S5-F1
#
_entry.id   AF-A0A7X9J4S5-F1
#
_cell.length_a   1.000
_cell.length_b   1.000
_cell.length_c   1.000
_cell.angle_alpha   90.00
_cell.angle_beta   90.00
_cell.angle_gamma   90.00
#
_symmetry.space_group_name_H-M   'P 1'
#
loop_
_entity.id
_entity.type
_entity.pdbx_description
1 polymer ?
#
loop_
_entity_poly.entity_id
_entity_poly.type
_entity_poly.pdbx_seq_one_letter_code
_entity_poly.pdbx_strand_id
1 'polypeptide(L)'
;MIISLFLFAAPVQPAKPVTLTPATSSISKSVKIKPGVYTLESKDGVPALRIEADGVVVDFQGATLRSPAARTGLQETYEGVGLGIKGRKNVTIRNARIHGYRFNLQALKCTGLTLENCETGQSRSQKIMDGDSVNYIWLGLRDLTTWRSYGCSAWLEDCTRSTVRNVRANQCQNGLMLVNSNKNKVVGCDFSYESGWGVSLWNS
;
A
#
# COMPACT_ATOMS: atom_id res chain seq x y z
N MET A 1 -33.09 3.52 -41.30
CA MET A 1 -31.87 2.70 -41.43
C MET A 1 -30.99 2.99 -40.22
N ILE A 2 -31.05 2.16 -39.17
CA ILE A 2 -30.30 2.36 -37.93
C ILE A 2 -28.98 1.59 -38.07
N ILE A 3 -27.87 2.30 -38.13
CA ILE A 3 -26.53 1.70 -38.15
C ILE A 3 -26.16 1.39 -36.69
N SER A 4 -26.29 0.11 -36.30
CA SER A 4 -25.76 -0.38 -35.03
C SER A 4 -24.24 -0.46 -35.12
N LEU A 5 -23.56 0.47 -34.44
CA LEU A 5 -22.12 0.48 -34.28
C LEU A 5 -21.73 -0.57 -33.22
N PHE A 6 -21.32 -1.76 -33.67
CA PHE A 6 -20.70 -2.75 -32.79
C PHE A 6 -19.30 -2.27 -32.41
N LEU A 7 -19.14 -1.78 -31.18
CA LEU A 7 -17.83 -1.59 -30.57
C LEU A 7 -17.20 -2.97 -30.36
N PHE A 8 -16.30 -3.37 -31.26
CA PHE A 8 -15.40 -4.47 -31.02
C PHE A 8 -14.42 -4.07 -29.91
N ALA A 9 -14.60 -4.64 -28.71
CA ALA A 9 -13.58 -4.58 -27.68
C ALA A 9 -12.34 -5.28 -28.21
N ALA A 10 -11.24 -4.55 -28.34
CA ALA A 10 -9.95 -5.13 -28.73
C ALA A 10 -9.59 -6.25 -27.74
N PRO A 11 -9.07 -7.40 -28.21
CA PRO A 11 -8.67 -8.49 -27.33
C PRO A 11 -7.62 -7.99 -26.35
N VAL A 12 -7.91 -8.10 -25.05
CA VAL A 12 -6.97 -7.77 -23.97
C VAL A 12 -5.83 -8.78 -24.05
N GLN A 13 -4.71 -8.35 -24.64
CA GLN A 13 -3.53 -9.19 -24.75
C GLN A 13 -3.03 -9.54 -23.34
N PRO A 14 -2.81 -10.83 -23.02
CA PRO A 14 -2.41 -11.22 -21.68
C PRO A 14 -1.08 -10.54 -21.33
N ALA A 15 -1.09 -9.74 -20.27
CA ALA A 15 0.09 -9.01 -19.83
C ALA A 15 1.23 -10.00 -19.53
N LYS A 16 2.39 -9.80 -20.18
CA LYS A 16 3.58 -10.61 -19.93
C LYS A 16 3.97 -10.55 -18.45
N PRO A 17 4.22 -11.69 -17.79
CA PRO A 17 4.66 -11.69 -16.39
C PRO A 17 5.99 -10.97 -16.21
N VAL A 18 6.08 -10.10 -15.21
CA VAL A 18 7.24 -9.26 -14.89
C VAL A 18 7.93 -9.78 -13.63
N THR A 19 9.26 -9.80 -13.66
CA THR A 19 10.10 -9.98 -12.47
C THR A 19 10.43 -8.59 -11.92
N LEU A 20 10.20 -8.34 -10.62
CA LEU A 20 10.56 -7.06 -10.01
C LEU A 20 12.07 -6.97 -9.75
N THR A 21 12.67 -5.90 -10.21
CA THR A 21 14.05 -5.48 -9.96
C THR A 21 14.07 -3.96 -9.80
N PRO A 22 15.18 -3.36 -9.34
CA PRO A 22 15.29 -1.90 -9.36
C PRO A 22 15.06 -1.28 -10.74
N ALA A 23 15.41 -1.99 -11.83
CA ALA A 23 15.20 -1.51 -13.20
C ALA A 23 13.73 -1.61 -13.66
N THR A 24 12.92 -2.47 -13.03
CA THR A 24 11.50 -2.67 -13.37
C THR A 24 10.56 -2.18 -12.26
N SER A 25 11.06 -1.37 -11.33
CA SER A 25 10.30 -0.86 -10.18
C SER A 25 9.37 0.32 -10.49
N SER A 26 9.14 0.57 -11.78
CA SER A 26 8.22 1.59 -12.29
C SER A 26 7.25 0.92 -13.26
N ILE A 27 5.97 0.90 -12.90
CA ILE A 27 4.92 0.19 -13.64
C ILE A 27 4.00 1.20 -14.32
N SER A 28 4.08 1.26 -15.65
CA SER A 28 3.29 2.17 -16.50
C SER A 28 2.23 1.47 -17.36
N LYS A 29 2.04 0.16 -17.15
CA LYS A 29 1.00 -0.64 -17.83
C LYS A 29 0.53 -1.76 -16.93
N SER A 30 -0.62 -2.36 -17.24
CA SER A 30 -1.10 -3.54 -16.53
C SER A 30 -0.10 -4.70 -16.65
N VAL A 31 0.20 -5.34 -15.53
CA VAL A 31 1.18 -6.43 -15.45
C VAL A 31 0.73 -7.50 -14.46
N LYS A 32 1.22 -8.70 -14.68
CA LYS A 32 1.26 -9.76 -13.66
C LYS A 32 2.69 -9.84 -13.14
N ILE A 33 2.88 -9.82 -11.83
CA ILE A 33 4.20 -10.05 -11.24
C ILE A 33 4.34 -11.56 -11.01
N LYS A 34 5.48 -12.11 -11.41
CA LYS A 34 5.74 -13.53 -11.16
C LYS A 34 5.74 -13.79 -9.65
N PRO A 35 5.12 -14.89 -9.18
CA PRO A 35 5.24 -15.29 -7.78
C PRO A 35 6.71 -15.39 -7.34
N GLY A 36 7.01 -14.93 -6.14
CA GLY A 36 8.37 -14.90 -5.61
C GLY A 36 8.54 -13.82 -4.54
N VAL A 37 9.74 -13.74 -3.97
CA VAL A 37 10.11 -12.72 -2.99
C VAL A 37 11.11 -11.76 -3.60
N TYR A 38 10.74 -10.50 -3.67
CA TYR A 38 11.50 -9.40 -4.24
C TYR A 38 11.96 -8.47 -3.11
N THR A 39 13.27 -8.31 -2.98
CA THR A 39 13.84 -7.40 -1.98
C THR A 39 14.25 -6.11 -2.70
N LEU A 40 13.50 -5.04 -2.52
CA LEU A 40 13.77 -3.73 -3.12
C LEU A 40 13.86 -2.66 -2.03
N GLU A 41 14.81 -1.74 -2.19
CA GLU A 41 15.04 -0.67 -1.23
C GLU A 41 14.26 0.59 -1.62
N SER A 42 13.79 1.33 -0.63
CA SER A 42 13.29 2.70 -0.81
C SER A 42 14.40 3.66 -0.41
N LYS A 43 14.92 4.43 -1.37
CA LYS A 43 16.04 5.36 -1.18
C LYS A 43 15.61 6.78 -1.49
N ASP A 44 16.19 7.75 -0.79
CA ASP A 44 16.06 9.19 -1.10
C ASP A 44 14.60 9.66 -1.24
N GLY A 45 13.71 9.11 -0.40
CA GLY A 45 12.27 9.42 -0.42
C GLY A 45 11.49 8.80 -1.58
N VAL A 46 12.13 7.98 -2.41
CA VAL A 46 11.53 7.30 -3.56
C VAL A 46 10.97 5.94 -3.12
N PRO A 47 9.68 5.63 -3.41
CA PRO A 47 9.12 4.31 -3.16
C PRO A 47 9.87 3.19 -3.89
N ALA A 48 9.97 2.02 -3.25
CA ALA A 48 10.66 0.86 -3.78
C ALA A 48 10.01 0.31 -5.07
N LEU A 49 8.69 0.45 -5.21
CA LEU A 49 7.91 0.20 -6.42
C LEU A 49 6.92 1.35 -6.65
N ARG A 50 6.77 1.82 -7.89
CA ARG A 50 5.91 2.95 -8.27
C ARG A 50 4.93 2.58 -9.36
N ILE A 51 3.71 3.11 -9.25
CA ILE A 51 2.71 3.06 -10.32
C ILE A 51 2.65 4.41 -11.04
N GLU A 52 2.95 4.38 -12.34
CA GLU A 52 3.15 5.57 -13.15
C GLU A 52 2.06 5.82 -14.21
N ALA A 53 0.99 5.02 -14.22
CA ALA A 53 -0.10 5.15 -15.18
C ALA A 53 -1.48 4.98 -14.54
N ASP A 54 -2.48 5.56 -15.21
CA ASP A 54 -3.89 5.41 -14.87
C ASP A 54 -4.46 4.11 -15.47
N GLY A 55 -5.54 3.60 -14.89
CA GLY A 55 -6.30 2.46 -15.44
C GLY A 55 -5.53 1.13 -15.44
N VAL A 56 -4.39 1.06 -14.74
CA VAL A 56 -3.56 -0.15 -14.72
C VAL A 56 -3.99 -1.12 -13.64
N VAL A 57 -3.84 -2.40 -13.96
CA VAL A 57 -4.03 -3.51 -13.03
C VAL A 57 -2.68 -4.18 -12.79
N VAL A 58 -2.25 -4.20 -11.54
CA VAL A 58 -1.04 -4.88 -11.09
C VAL A 58 -1.44 -6.06 -10.23
N ASP A 59 -1.33 -7.25 -10.79
CA ASP A 59 -1.61 -8.50 -10.09
C ASP A 59 -0.31 -9.13 -9.63
N PHE A 60 -0.09 -9.16 -8.32
CA PHE A 60 1.13 -9.72 -7.74
C PHE A 60 1.15 -11.24 -7.75
N GLN A 61 0.02 -11.90 -7.98
CA GLN A 61 -0.08 -13.37 -7.96
C GLN A 61 0.48 -14.00 -6.66
N GLY A 62 0.37 -13.31 -5.53
CA GLY A 62 0.93 -13.72 -4.24
C GLY A 62 2.40 -13.37 -4.02
N ALA A 63 3.02 -12.63 -4.94
CA ALA A 63 4.40 -12.16 -4.79
C ALA A 63 4.57 -11.23 -3.59
N THR A 64 5.75 -11.34 -2.97
CA THR A 64 6.17 -10.52 -1.84
C THR A 64 7.15 -9.44 -2.28
N LEU A 65 6.85 -8.19 -2.00
CA LEU A 65 7.79 -7.08 -2.01
C LEU A 65 8.22 -6.78 -0.57
N ARG A 66 9.52 -6.80 -0.29
CA ARG A 66 10.05 -6.51 1.05
C ARG A 66 11.23 -5.57 1.04
N SER A 67 11.35 -4.79 2.11
CA SER A 67 12.57 -4.03 2.39
C SER A 67 13.73 -4.95 2.78
N PRO A 68 14.99 -4.59 2.47
CA PRO A 68 16.16 -5.24 3.07
C PRO A 68 16.11 -5.25 4.60
N ALA A 69 15.60 -4.18 5.22
CA ALA A 69 15.49 -4.04 6.68
C ALA A 69 14.56 -5.08 7.31
N ALA A 70 13.64 -5.67 6.54
CA ALA A 70 12.76 -6.73 7.04
C ALA A 70 13.51 -7.92 7.66
N ARG A 71 14.78 -8.13 7.26
CA ARG A 71 15.62 -9.22 7.79
C ARG A 71 16.02 -9.02 9.25
N THR A 72 16.02 -7.79 9.78
CA THR A 72 16.40 -7.52 11.18
C THR A 72 15.26 -7.85 12.14
N GLY A 73 14.00 -7.82 11.68
CA GLY A 73 12.81 -7.89 12.53
C GLY A 73 12.57 -6.65 13.41
N LEU A 74 13.48 -5.66 13.39
CA LEU A 74 13.38 -4.43 14.19
C LEU A 74 12.46 -3.43 13.49
N GLN A 75 11.15 -3.61 13.64
CA GLN A 75 10.16 -2.82 12.91
C GLN A 75 10.27 -1.32 13.18
N GLU A 76 10.72 -0.90 14.35
CA GLU A 76 10.85 0.52 14.71
C GLU A 76 11.84 1.29 13.82
N THR A 77 12.75 0.56 13.15
CA THR A 77 13.78 1.10 12.25
C THR A 77 13.37 1.07 10.78
N TYR A 78 12.17 0.57 10.46
CA TYR A 78 11.73 0.50 9.06
C TYR A 78 11.44 1.90 8.53
N GLU A 79 12.00 2.20 7.36
CA GLU A 79 11.88 3.50 6.70
C GLU A 79 11.37 3.36 5.27
N GLY A 80 11.03 4.50 4.65
CA GLY A 80 10.65 4.57 3.24
C GLY A 80 9.26 4.00 2.92
N VAL A 81 9.02 3.80 1.62
CA VAL A 81 7.73 3.35 1.08
C VAL A 81 7.92 2.11 0.21
N GLY A 82 7.10 1.07 0.43
CA GLY A 82 7.12 -0.14 -0.39
C GLY A 82 6.52 0.11 -1.78
N LEU A 83 5.20 0.29 -1.84
CA LEU A 83 4.47 0.63 -3.06
C LEU A 83 3.90 2.05 -2.99
N GLY A 84 4.35 2.91 -3.90
CA GLY A 84 3.88 4.28 -4.04
C GLY A 84 2.96 4.48 -5.25
N ILE A 85 1.84 5.18 -5.05
CA ILE A 85 0.91 5.58 -6.10
C ILE A 85 0.61 7.06 -5.90
N LYS A 86 0.94 7.91 -6.88
CA LYS A 86 0.78 9.36 -6.74
C LYS A 86 0.07 9.96 -7.95
N GLY A 87 -1.04 10.65 -7.70
CA GLY A 87 -1.78 11.38 -8.74
C GLY A 87 -2.38 10.47 -9.82
N ARG A 88 -2.75 9.23 -9.47
CA ARG A 88 -3.25 8.24 -10.44
C ARG A 88 -4.75 7.96 -10.28
N LYS A 89 -5.37 7.49 -11.36
CA LYS A 89 -6.80 7.16 -11.43
C LYS A 89 -7.01 5.71 -11.81
N ASN A 90 -8.03 5.09 -11.21
CA ASN A 90 -8.53 3.75 -11.57
C ASN A 90 -7.42 2.67 -11.55
N VAL A 91 -6.48 2.78 -10.61
CA VAL A 91 -5.42 1.79 -10.41
C VAL A 91 -5.97 0.64 -9.58
N THR A 92 -5.65 -0.60 -9.95
CA THR A 92 -5.95 -1.79 -9.14
C THR A 92 -4.66 -2.50 -8.76
N ILE A 93 -4.47 -2.73 -7.46
CA ILE A 93 -3.41 -3.57 -6.90
C ILE A 93 -4.07 -4.79 -6.26
N ARG A 94 -3.66 -5.99 -6.66
CA ARG A 94 -4.24 -7.22 -6.13
C ARG A 94 -3.22 -8.30 -5.79
N ASN A 95 -3.58 -9.15 -4.84
CA ASN A 95 -2.82 -10.35 -4.46
C ASN A 95 -1.37 -10.06 -4.04
N ALA A 96 -1.11 -8.85 -3.50
CA ALA A 96 0.23 -8.41 -3.14
C ALA A 96 0.54 -8.74 -1.68
N ARG A 97 1.79 -9.11 -1.40
CA ARG A 97 2.35 -9.13 -0.04
C ARG A 97 3.42 -8.04 0.05
N ILE A 98 3.27 -7.05 0.93
CA ILE A 98 4.21 -5.93 1.01
C ILE A 98 4.56 -5.63 2.46
N HIS A 99 5.84 -5.69 2.84
CA HIS A 99 6.26 -5.49 4.22
C HIS A 99 7.69 -4.93 4.39
N GLY A 100 8.02 -4.45 5.59
CA GLY A 100 9.37 -4.01 5.94
C GLY A 100 9.65 -2.52 5.70
N TYR A 101 8.66 -1.73 5.33
CA TYR A 101 8.81 -0.28 5.07
C TYR A 101 8.10 0.52 6.16
N ARG A 102 8.39 1.83 6.25
CA ARG A 102 7.57 2.72 7.10
C ARG A 102 6.12 2.74 6.63
N PHE A 103 5.93 2.95 5.34
CA PHE A 103 4.64 2.76 4.68
C PHE A 103 4.74 1.60 3.70
N ASN A 104 4.07 0.49 3.97
CA ASN A 104 4.10 -0.63 3.02
C ASN A 104 3.40 -0.24 1.72
N LEU A 105 2.29 0.50 1.81
CA LEU A 105 1.62 1.15 0.70
C LEU A 105 1.33 2.62 1.02
N GLN A 106 1.65 3.51 0.08
CA GLN A 106 1.26 4.91 0.14
C GLN A 106 0.60 5.34 -1.16
N ALA A 107 -0.65 5.81 -1.06
CA ALA A 107 -1.40 6.41 -2.13
C ALA A 107 -1.67 7.88 -1.82
N LEU A 108 -1.24 8.77 -2.72
CA LEU A 108 -1.39 10.21 -2.58
C LEU A 108 -2.18 10.75 -3.78
N LYS A 109 -3.23 11.55 -3.53
CA LYS A 109 -4.00 12.25 -4.57
C LYS A 109 -4.57 11.30 -5.63
N CYS A 110 -5.08 10.15 -5.21
CA CYS A 110 -5.59 9.12 -6.11
C CYS A 110 -7.12 9.12 -6.19
N THR A 111 -7.67 8.59 -7.27
CA THR A 111 -9.12 8.46 -7.44
C THR A 111 -9.47 7.09 -7.99
N GLY A 112 -10.42 6.40 -7.37
CA GLY A 112 -10.82 5.07 -7.84
C GLY A 112 -9.73 3.99 -7.65
N LEU A 113 -8.86 4.14 -6.64
CA LEU A 113 -7.87 3.11 -6.31
C LEU A 113 -8.61 1.88 -5.78
N THR A 114 -8.21 0.69 -6.24
CA THR A 114 -8.65 -0.58 -5.66
C THR A 114 -7.45 -1.33 -5.09
N LEU A 115 -7.48 -1.61 -3.79
CA LEU A 115 -6.59 -2.53 -3.11
C LEU A 115 -7.40 -3.78 -2.73
N GLU A 116 -7.05 -4.93 -3.29
CA GLU A 116 -7.85 -6.15 -3.11
C GLU A 116 -7.03 -7.40 -2.84
N ASN A 117 -7.43 -8.17 -1.83
CA ASN A 117 -6.78 -9.44 -1.48
C ASN A 117 -5.27 -9.29 -1.21
N CYS A 118 -4.88 -8.23 -0.51
CA CYS A 118 -3.48 -7.92 -0.22
C CYS A 118 -3.13 -8.19 1.25
N GLU A 119 -1.88 -8.52 1.51
CA GLU A 119 -1.29 -8.56 2.84
C GLU A 119 -0.24 -7.45 2.95
N THR A 120 -0.50 -6.46 3.79
CA THR A 120 0.34 -5.26 3.90
C THR A 120 0.81 -5.00 5.33
N GLY A 121 0.75 -6.01 6.20
CA GLY A 121 1.20 -5.92 7.61
C GLY A 121 2.71 -5.80 7.76
N GLN A 122 3.22 -5.82 9.00
CA GLN A 122 4.67 -5.73 9.29
C GLN A 122 5.33 -4.49 8.66
N SER A 123 4.61 -3.35 8.68
CA SER A 123 5.21 -2.03 8.45
C SER A 123 6.01 -1.61 9.68
N ARG A 124 6.57 -0.39 9.67
CA ARG A 124 7.16 0.17 10.89
C ARG A 124 6.18 0.08 12.07
N SER A 125 6.71 -0.30 13.22
CA SER A 125 6.00 -0.25 14.49
C SER A 125 6.91 0.24 15.60
N GLN A 126 6.49 1.29 16.29
CA GLN A 126 7.17 1.72 17.51
C GLN A 126 6.93 0.69 18.63
N LYS A 127 7.96 0.49 19.46
CA LYS A 127 7.87 -0.38 20.63
C LYS A 127 7.07 0.34 21.73
N ILE A 128 5.99 -0.30 22.18
CA ILE A 128 5.23 0.13 23.38
C ILE A 128 5.93 -0.33 24.66
N MET A 129 6.75 -1.37 24.59
CA MET A 129 7.52 -1.89 25.72
C MET A 129 9.01 -1.82 25.42
N ASP A 130 9.80 -1.35 26.38
CA ASP A 130 11.25 -1.44 26.38
C ASP A 130 11.69 -2.26 27.62
N GLY A 131 11.94 -3.55 27.41
CA GLY A 131 12.07 -4.52 28.51
C GLY A 131 10.79 -4.57 29.36
N ASP A 132 10.94 -4.37 30.67
CA ASP A 132 9.83 -4.32 31.63
C ASP A 132 9.20 -2.94 31.77
N SER A 133 9.71 -1.92 31.06
CA SER A 133 9.20 -0.55 31.11
C SER A 133 8.23 -0.26 29.97
N VAL A 134 7.11 0.38 30.30
CA VAL A 134 6.22 0.94 29.28
C VAL A 134 6.93 2.13 28.64
N ASN A 135 7.19 2.03 27.34
CA ASN A 135 7.51 3.19 26.54
C ASN A 135 6.21 4.00 26.41
N TYR A 136 6.14 5.15 27.09
CA TYR A 136 5.01 6.07 27.03
C TYR A 136 4.94 6.75 25.66
N ILE A 137 4.61 5.99 24.62
CA ILE A 137 4.21 6.54 23.33
C ILE A 137 2.78 7.05 23.45
N TRP A 138 2.65 8.36 23.60
CA TRP A 138 1.39 9.05 23.42
C TRP A 138 1.07 9.13 21.93
N LEU A 139 -0.03 8.51 21.51
CA LEU A 139 -0.55 8.68 20.16
C LEU A 139 -0.95 10.14 19.95
N GLY A 140 -0.30 10.82 19.01
CA GLY A 140 -0.60 12.22 18.68
C GLY A 140 -1.95 12.34 17.97
N LEU A 141 -3.06 12.34 18.71
CA LEU A 141 -4.42 12.27 18.13
C LEU A 141 -4.80 13.46 17.22
N ARG A 142 -4.16 14.62 17.42
CA ARG A 142 -4.56 15.90 16.80
C ARG A 142 -3.43 16.59 16.03
N ASP A 143 -2.39 15.85 15.67
CA ASP A 143 -1.28 16.38 14.87
C ASP A 143 -0.96 15.46 13.69
N LEU A 144 -1.32 15.91 12.50
CA LEU A 144 -1.04 15.19 11.26
C LEU A 144 0.46 15.09 10.96
N THR A 145 1.28 16.01 11.47
CA THR A 145 2.74 15.93 11.35
C THR A 145 3.25 14.70 12.10
N THR A 146 2.76 14.49 13.32
CA THR A 146 3.01 13.28 14.11
C THR A 146 2.52 12.02 13.38
N TRP A 147 1.32 12.03 12.79
CA TRP A 147 0.80 10.86 12.04
C TRP A 147 1.73 10.43 10.90
N ARG A 148 2.30 11.40 10.17
CA ARG A 148 3.25 11.15 9.08
C ARG A 148 4.61 10.63 9.55
N SER A 149 4.91 10.70 10.85
CA SER A 149 6.13 10.10 11.43
C SER A 149 5.97 8.61 11.72
N TYR A 150 4.74 8.14 11.94
CA TYR A 150 4.45 6.75 12.31
C TYR A 150 4.59 5.77 11.14
N GLY A 151 4.58 4.49 11.47
CA GLY A 151 4.40 3.42 10.50
C GLY A 151 2.93 3.22 10.12
N CYS A 152 2.68 2.78 8.89
CA CYS A 152 1.34 2.38 8.47
C CYS A 152 1.42 1.32 7.38
N SER A 153 0.50 0.37 7.43
CA SER A 153 0.32 -0.62 6.39
C SER A 153 -0.14 0.02 5.08
N ALA A 154 -1.25 0.76 5.11
CA ALA A 154 -1.76 1.50 3.95
C ALA A 154 -2.12 2.96 4.32
N TRP A 155 -1.36 3.91 3.75
CA TRP A 155 -1.62 5.34 3.89
C TRP A 155 -2.30 5.89 2.63
N LEU A 156 -3.53 6.37 2.74
CA LEU A 156 -4.28 7.02 1.67
C LEU A 156 -4.52 8.48 2.04
N GLU A 157 -3.93 9.41 1.29
CA GLU A 157 -4.06 10.84 1.49
C GLU A 157 -4.58 11.54 0.23
N ASP A 158 -5.54 12.44 0.40
CA ASP A 158 -6.27 13.10 -0.68
C ASP A 158 -6.87 12.08 -1.69
N CYS A 159 -7.32 10.92 -1.21
CA CYS A 159 -7.84 9.83 -2.02
C CYS A 159 -9.37 9.76 -1.97
N THR A 160 -10.02 9.66 -3.14
CA THR A 160 -11.49 9.61 -3.22
C THR A 160 -12.00 8.41 -4.02
N ARG A 161 -13.17 7.90 -3.64
CA ARG A 161 -13.84 6.77 -4.32
C ARG A 161 -12.97 5.51 -4.41
N SER A 162 -12.09 5.30 -3.44
CA SER A 162 -11.21 4.13 -3.40
C SER A 162 -11.87 2.96 -2.69
N THR A 163 -11.48 1.74 -3.04
CA THR A 163 -11.93 0.51 -2.39
C THR A 163 -10.73 -0.21 -1.79
N VAL A 164 -10.80 -0.50 -0.49
CA VAL A 164 -9.86 -1.35 0.24
C VAL A 164 -10.65 -2.58 0.68
N ARG A 165 -10.39 -3.74 0.08
CA ARG A 165 -11.19 -4.95 0.34
C ARG A 165 -10.32 -6.17 0.56
N ASN A 166 -10.69 -7.00 1.54
CA ASN A 166 -9.98 -8.24 1.85
C ASN A 166 -8.47 -8.00 2.08
N VAL A 167 -8.13 -6.93 2.80
CA VAL A 167 -6.75 -6.58 3.12
C VAL A 167 -6.44 -7.03 4.53
N ARG A 168 -5.30 -7.70 4.71
CA ARG A 168 -4.78 -8.10 6.01
C ARG A 168 -3.56 -7.26 6.34
N ALA A 169 -3.65 -6.49 7.42
CA ALA A 169 -2.55 -5.69 7.94
C ALA A 169 -2.43 -5.95 9.44
N ASN A 170 -1.60 -6.94 9.79
CA ASN A 170 -1.29 -7.23 11.18
C ASN A 170 0.16 -6.86 11.50
N GLN A 171 0.42 -6.71 12.80
CA GLN A 171 1.78 -6.49 13.32
C GLN A 171 2.41 -5.23 12.72
N CYS A 172 1.63 -4.17 12.57
CA CYS A 172 2.13 -2.83 12.25
C CYS A 172 1.75 -1.83 13.35
N GLN A 173 2.14 -0.57 13.19
CA GLN A 173 1.62 0.49 14.05
C GLN A 173 0.20 0.88 13.67
N ASN A 174 -0.05 1.13 12.39
CA ASN A 174 -1.37 1.51 11.92
C ASN A 174 -1.77 0.65 10.72
N GLY A 175 -3.03 0.23 10.67
CA GLY A 175 -3.57 -0.59 9.58
C GLY A 175 -3.90 0.25 8.35
N LEU A 176 -4.94 1.08 8.43
CA LEU A 176 -5.37 1.97 7.36
C LEU A 176 -5.50 3.40 7.85
N MET A 177 -4.75 4.32 7.24
CA MET A 177 -4.88 5.75 7.50
C MET A 177 -5.52 6.44 6.31
N LEU A 178 -6.66 7.11 6.54
CA LEU A 178 -7.36 7.94 5.58
C LEU A 178 -7.20 9.41 6.00
N VAL A 179 -6.54 10.19 5.15
CA VAL A 179 -6.26 11.61 5.41
C VAL A 179 -6.85 12.43 4.27
N ASN A 180 -7.71 13.39 4.58
CA ASN A 180 -8.43 14.21 3.59
C ASN A 180 -9.10 13.36 2.49
N SER A 181 -9.64 12.20 2.84
CA SER A 181 -9.98 11.14 1.90
C SER A 181 -11.43 10.69 2.05
N ASN A 182 -12.28 11.03 1.09
CA ASN A 182 -13.74 10.82 1.18
C ASN A 182 -14.28 9.74 0.23
N LYS A 183 -15.49 9.25 0.53
CA LYS A 183 -16.24 8.29 -0.30
C LYS A 183 -15.48 6.98 -0.55
N ASN A 184 -14.63 6.58 0.38
CA ASN A 184 -13.87 5.34 0.30
C ASN A 184 -14.65 4.19 0.92
N LYS A 185 -14.45 2.98 0.40
CA LYS A 185 -15.12 1.76 0.86
C LYS A 185 -14.08 0.81 1.46
N VAL A 186 -14.30 0.37 2.69
CA VAL A 186 -13.43 -0.60 3.40
C VAL A 186 -14.26 -1.82 3.78
N VAL A 187 -13.88 -3.02 3.30
CA VAL A 187 -14.72 -4.23 3.45
C VAL A 187 -13.87 -5.49 3.67
N GLY A 188 -14.23 -6.30 4.67
CA GLY A 188 -13.62 -7.63 4.86
C GLY A 188 -12.13 -7.57 5.17
N CYS A 189 -11.65 -6.47 5.75
CA CYS A 189 -10.26 -6.29 6.13
C CYS A 189 -10.00 -6.77 7.56
N ASP A 190 -8.79 -7.24 7.81
CA ASP A 190 -8.27 -7.60 9.13
C ASP A 190 -7.13 -6.65 9.49
N PHE A 191 -7.40 -5.74 10.43
CA PHE A 191 -6.45 -4.76 10.96
C PHE A 191 -6.23 -4.98 12.46
N SER A 192 -6.01 -6.25 12.85
CA SER A 192 -5.73 -6.66 14.23
C SER A 192 -4.23 -6.72 14.54
N TYR A 193 -3.86 -6.71 15.83
CA TYR A 193 -2.47 -6.71 16.30
C TYR A 193 -1.68 -5.47 15.90
N GLU A 194 -2.35 -4.32 15.91
CA GLU A 194 -1.73 -3.01 15.69
C GLU A 194 -1.31 -2.39 17.03
N SER A 195 -0.16 -1.72 17.06
CA SER A 195 0.29 -0.96 18.24
C SER A 195 -0.32 0.45 18.34
N GLY A 196 -0.94 0.93 17.26
CA GLY A 196 -1.64 2.22 17.13
C GLY A 196 -3.08 2.03 16.66
N TRP A 197 -3.45 2.60 15.51
CA TRP A 197 -4.82 2.58 15.00
C TRP A 197 -5.04 1.49 13.93
N GLY A 198 -6.07 0.66 14.13
CA GLY A 198 -6.52 -0.25 13.06
C GLY A 198 -7.03 0.51 11.83
N VAL A 199 -7.91 1.49 12.04
CA VAL A 199 -8.35 2.47 11.03
C VAL A 199 -8.37 3.86 11.66
N SER A 200 -7.77 4.85 11.01
CA SER A 200 -7.80 6.24 11.46
C SER A 200 -8.25 7.18 10.35
N LEU A 201 -9.09 8.15 10.71
CA LEU A 201 -9.62 9.17 9.82
C LEU A 201 -9.13 10.55 10.25
N TRP A 202 -8.49 11.28 9.34
CA TRP A 202 -8.20 12.69 9.50
C TRP A 202 -8.95 13.47 8.43
N ASN A 203 -9.92 14.31 8.83
CA ASN A 203 -10.69 15.15 7.92
C ASN A 203 -11.25 14.38 6.70
N SER A 204 -11.84 13.19 6.95
CA SER A 204 -12.19 12.18 5.93
C SER A 204 -13.64 11.70 6.06
#